data_AF-A0A658Z019-F1
#
_entry.id   AF-A0A658Z019-F1
#
_cell.length_a   1.000
_cell.length_b   1.000
_cell.length_c   1.000
_cell.angle_alpha   90.00
_cell.angle_beta   90.00
_cell.angle_gamma   90.00
#
_symmetry.space_group_name_H-M   'P 1'
#
loop_
_entity.id
_entity.type
_entity.pdbx_description
1 polymer ?
#
loop_
_entity_poly.entity_id
_entity_poly.type
_entity_poly.pdbx_seq_one_letter_code
_entity_poly.pdbx_strand_id
1 'polypeptide(L)'
;MLIAKYLCLLKPFWLRKNNKTSVLLIIIILAMILGVVKIQVWLNDWNNDFFNALSQKETDKLWQLVLWFPALLGIFVLISVNKTWLIKLLTIRWREWLTDYYLNRWFADKNYYFTQIYGEHKNTDNPDQRIAEDILLLINKTLSLSFGFIQSLSMLITFTVILWQSAGTLSFTVGGTEWNIQGYMVYTVVLIVIGGTLFTHKVGKRIRPLNVEKQRSEATFRTNLVQHNKQAELIALSNAESLQRQELRDNFHTIKENWHRLMNRQRWLDYWQNIYSRSLSVLPYFLLLPQFISGQINLGGLMKSRQAFMLVSNNLSWFIYKYDELAELAAVIDRLYEFHQLTE
;
A
#
# COMPACT_ATOMS: atom_id res chain seq x y z
N MET A 1 9.71 8.80 20.25
CA MET A 1 11.12 8.50 19.89
C MET A 1 11.32 8.40 18.38
N LEU A 2 10.59 7.55 17.63
CA LEU A 2 10.74 7.38 16.17
C LEU A 2 10.50 8.67 15.34
N ILE A 3 9.48 9.48 15.69
CA ILE A 3 9.18 10.75 14.99
C ILE A 3 10.35 11.74 15.11
N ALA A 4 11.05 11.78 16.25
CA ALA A 4 12.20 12.65 16.44
C ALA A 4 13.38 12.22 15.55
N LYS A 5 13.65 10.90 15.48
CA LYS A 5 14.64 10.32 14.56
C LYS A 5 14.32 10.66 13.10
N TYR A 6 13.06 10.46 12.71
CA TYR A 6 12.58 10.79 11.37
C TYR A 6 12.78 12.26 11.03
N LEU A 7 12.35 13.17 11.91
CA LEU A 7 12.55 14.61 11.71
C LEU A 7 14.04 14.99 11.65
N CYS A 8 14.89 14.36 12.44
CA CYS A 8 16.35 14.55 12.36
C CYS A 8 16.91 14.20 10.98
N LEU A 9 16.50 13.07 10.40
CA LEU A 9 16.94 12.65 9.06
C LEU A 9 16.37 13.53 7.93
N LEU A 10 15.18 14.10 8.11
CA LEU A 10 14.52 14.95 7.11
C LEU A 10 15.03 16.39 7.09
N LYS A 11 15.30 16.97 8.27
CA LYS A 11 15.66 18.39 8.45
C LYS A 11 16.77 18.88 7.51
N PRO A 12 17.89 18.14 7.30
CA PRO A 12 19.02 18.63 6.51
C PRO A 12 18.63 18.99 5.07
N PHE A 13 17.79 18.16 4.42
CA PHE A 13 17.33 18.44 3.05
C PHE A 13 16.30 19.56 3.00
N TRP A 14 15.33 19.55 3.93
CA TRP A 14 14.17 20.44 3.85
C TRP A 14 14.46 21.87 4.31
N LEU A 15 15.33 22.06 5.30
CA LEU A 15 15.67 23.36 5.89
C LEU A 15 16.84 24.08 5.20
N ARG A 16 17.38 23.54 4.10
CA ARG A 16 18.49 24.18 3.38
C ARG A 16 18.07 25.49 2.71
N LYS A 17 19.00 26.46 2.67
CA LYS A 17 18.77 27.84 2.18
C LYS A 17 18.25 27.94 0.74
N ASN A 18 18.48 26.95 -0.11
CA ASN A 18 18.09 26.96 -1.54
C ASN A 18 17.10 25.84 -1.93
N ASN A 19 16.10 25.54 -1.10
CA ASN A 19 15.17 24.44 -1.35
C ASN A 19 13.89 24.81 -2.15
N LYS A 20 13.85 26.00 -2.77
CA LYS A 20 12.64 26.54 -3.42
C LYS A 20 12.06 25.62 -4.50
N THR A 21 12.92 24.98 -5.29
CA THR A 21 12.51 24.05 -6.36
C THR A 21 11.81 22.81 -5.81
N SER A 22 12.35 22.18 -4.75
CA SER A 22 11.73 21.00 -4.12
C SER A 22 10.39 21.34 -3.47
N VAL A 23 10.27 22.52 -2.85
CA VAL A 23 9.01 23.01 -2.28
C VAL A 23 7.97 23.27 -3.38
N LEU A 24 8.37 23.90 -4.49
CA LEU A 24 7.50 24.08 -5.65
C LEU A 24 7.01 22.74 -6.22
N LEU A 25 7.90 21.75 -6.34
CA LEU A 25 7.54 20.39 -6.77
C LEU A 25 6.49 19.77 -5.84
N ILE A 26 6.64 19.89 -4.52
CA ILE A 26 5.62 19.43 -3.55
C ILE A 26 4.28 20.10 -3.82
N ILE A 27 4.25 21.43 -3.96
CA ILE A 27 3.01 22.17 -4.16
C ILE A 27 2.31 21.71 -5.44
N ILE A 28 3.05 21.55 -6.53
CA ILE A 28 2.51 21.06 -7.81
C ILE A 28 1.99 19.61 -7.66
N ILE A 29 2.74 18.74 -6.99
CA ILE A 29 2.30 17.35 -6.74
C ILE A 29 1.02 17.31 -5.91
N LEU A 30 0.91 18.13 -4.85
CA LEU A 30 -0.29 18.24 -4.03
C LEU A 30 -1.48 18.76 -4.84
N ALA A 31 -1.27 19.78 -5.68
CA ALA A 31 -2.31 20.27 -6.59
C ALA A 31 -2.77 19.17 -7.56
N MET A 32 -1.84 18.37 -8.12
CA MET A 32 -2.19 17.23 -8.98
C MET A 32 -2.91 16.12 -8.22
N ILE A 33 -2.57 15.85 -6.95
CA ILE A 33 -3.29 14.90 -6.10
C ILE A 33 -4.74 15.33 -5.93
N LEU A 34 -4.98 16.59 -5.57
CA LEU A 34 -6.33 17.15 -5.45
C LEU A 34 -7.05 17.19 -6.80
N GLY A 35 -6.32 17.45 -7.90
CA GLY A 35 -6.84 17.35 -9.27
C GLY A 35 -7.34 15.95 -9.60
N VAL A 36 -6.61 14.89 -9.23
CA VAL A 36 -7.06 13.50 -9.38
C VAL A 36 -8.34 13.25 -8.57
N VAL A 37 -8.45 13.75 -7.34
CA VAL A 37 -9.68 13.65 -6.53
C VAL A 37 -10.84 14.35 -7.24
N LYS A 38 -10.64 15.56 -7.76
CA LYS A 38 -11.67 16.30 -8.48
C LYS A 38 -12.14 15.59 -9.74
N ILE A 39 -11.23 14.98 -10.49
CA ILE A 39 -11.58 14.19 -11.68
C ILE A 39 -12.39 12.96 -11.30
N GLN A 40 -12.10 12.31 -10.17
CA GLN A 40 -12.95 11.20 -9.70
C GLN A 40 -14.37 11.67 -9.38
N VAL A 41 -14.56 12.87 -8.83
CA VAL A 41 -15.90 13.46 -8.64
C VAL A 41 -16.59 13.64 -9.99
N TRP A 42 -15.91 14.21 -10.98
CA TRP A 42 -16.47 14.37 -12.32
C TRP A 42 -16.78 13.04 -13.00
N LEU A 43 -15.95 12.02 -12.83
CA LEU A 43 -16.23 10.67 -13.32
C LEU A 43 -17.46 10.07 -12.65
N ASN A 44 -17.67 10.35 -11.37
CA ASN A 44 -18.84 9.89 -10.62
C ASN A 44 -20.13 10.59 -11.05
N ASP A 45 -20.07 11.91 -11.29
CA ASP A 45 -21.18 12.67 -11.87
C ASP A 45 -21.48 12.24 -13.31
N TRP A 46 -20.45 12.06 -14.14
CA TRP A 46 -20.60 11.54 -15.50
C TRP A 46 -21.25 10.14 -15.50
N ASN A 47 -20.86 9.27 -14.56
CA ASN A 47 -21.46 7.94 -14.42
C ASN A 47 -22.96 8.02 -14.10
N ASN A 48 -23.35 8.90 -13.17
CA ASN A 48 -24.76 9.18 -12.88
C ASN A 48 -25.53 9.62 -14.14
N ASP A 49 -25.00 10.62 -14.84
CA ASP A 49 -25.67 11.19 -16.00
C ASP A 49 -25.77 10.20 -17.16
N PHE A 50 -24.73 9.39 -17.37
CA PHE A 50 -24.69 8.36 -18.39
C PHE A 50 -25.76 7.29 -18.16
N PHE A 51 -25.84 6.73 -16.94
CA PHE A 51 -26.83 5.69 -16.66
C PHE A 51 -28.26 6.22 -16.59
N ASN A 52 -28.47 7.49 -16.21
CA ASN A 52 -29.78 8.13 -16.31
C ASN A 52 -30.19 8.37 -17.77
N ALA A 53 -29.31 8.89 -18.61
CA ALA A 53 -29.58 9.05 -20.03
C ALA A 53 -29.83 7.69 -20.71
N LEU A 54 -29.12 6.64 -20.26
CA LEU A 54 -29.30 5.27 -20.76
C LEU A 54 -30.66 4.69 -20.40
N SER A 55 -31.10 4.85 -19.14
CA SER A 55 -32.41 4.34 -18.70
C SER A 55 -33.58 5.07 -19.37
N GLN A 56 -33.42 6.37 -19.64
CA GLN A 56 -34.42 7.21 -20.29
C GLN A 56 -34.34 7.20 -21.82
N LYS A 57 -33.32 6.54 -22.39
CA LYS A 57 -33.03 6.50 -23.84
C LYS A 57 -32.86 7.89 -24.47
N GLU A 58 -32.26 8.83 -23.73
CA GLU A 58 -31.95 10.18 -24.21
C GLU A 58 -30.75 10.15 -25.17
N THR A 59 -31.00 9.82 -26.45
CA THR A 59 -29.96 9.57 -27.46
C THR A 59 -28.98 10.73 -27.62
N ASP A 60 -29.49 11.96 -27.64
CA ASP A 60 -28.67 13.16 -27.87
C ASP A 60 -27.69 13.39 -26.70
N LYS A 61 -28.18 13.23 -25.46
CA LYS A 61 -27.36 13.34 -24.25
C LYS A 61 -26.35 12.20 -24.14
N LEU A 62 -26.74 10.98 -24.52
CA LEU A 62 -25.83 9.83 -24.55
C LEU A 62 -24.63 10.08 -25.47
N TRP A 63 -24.86 10.57 -26.69
CA TRP A 63 -23.78 10.87 -27.63
C TRP A 63 -22.88 12.01 -27.12
N GLN A 64 -23.45 13.05 -26.52
CA GLN A 64 -22.68 14.11 -25.88
C GLN A 64 -21.77 13.57 -24.75
N LEU A 65 -22.30 12.69 -23.89
CA LEU A 65 -21.54 12.08 -22.80
C LEU A 65 -20.43 11.15 -23.31
N VAL A 66 -20.70 10.38 -24.37
CA VAL A 66 -19.71 9.51 -25.02
C VAL A 66 -18.59 10.33 -25.65
N LEU A 67 -18.91 11.43 -26.33
CA LEU A 67 -17.90 12.33 -26.93
C LEU A 67 -17.08 13.08 -25.87
N TRP A 68 -17.67 13.38 -24.72
CA TRP A 68 -16.98 14.04 -23.61
C TRP A 68 -16.05 13.11 -22.83
N PHE A 69 -16.36 11.81 -22.78
CA PHE A 69 -15.62 10.82 -21.99
C PHE A 69 -14.11 10.73 -22.34
N PRO A 70 -13.69 10.71 -23.63
CA PRO A 70 -12.27 10.77 -23.99
C PRO A 70 -11.53 12.00 -23.45
N ALA A 71 -12.18 13.18 -23.41
CA ALA A 71 -11.57 14.39 -22.86
C ALA A 71 -11.32 14.23 -21.34
N LEU A 72 -12.30 13.72 -20.62
CA LEU A 72 -12.19 13.44 -19.18
C LEU A 72 -11.08 12.42 -18.88
N LEU A 73 -11.00 11.34 -19.68
CA LEU A 73 -9.91 10.35 -19.59
C LEU A 73 -8.55 10.96 -19.93
N GLY A 74 -8.46 11.78 -20.97
CA GLY A 74 -7.23 12.45 -21.37
C GLY A 74 -6.66 13.33 -20.26
N ILE A 75 -7.52 14.12 -19.61
CA ILE A 75 -7.14 14.94 -18.45
C ILE A 75 -6.70 14.05 -17.28
N PHE A 76 -7.42 12.97 -16.98
CA PHE A 76 -7.04 12.02 -15.92
C PHE A 76 -5.64 11.42 -16.14
N VAL A 77 -5.37 10.93 -17.36
CA VAL A 77 -4.09 10.33 -17.73
C VAL A 77 -2.98 11.37 -17.65
N LEU A 78 -3.20 12.57 -18.19
CA LEU A 78 -2.21 13.64 -18.19
C LEU A 78 -1.81 14.03 -16.76
N ILE A 79 -2.77 14.25 -15.86
CA ILE A 79 -2.46 14.57 -14.46
C ILE A 79 -1.78 13.38 -13.77
N SER A 80 -2.27 12.15 -13.96
CA SER A 80 -1.75 10.98 -13.26
C SER A 80 -0.31 10.64 -13.66
N VAL A 81 0.01 10.69 -14.96
CA VAL A 81 1.35 10.42 -15.49
C VAL A 81 2.33 11.52 -15.06
N ASN A 82 1.97 12.79 -15.21
CA ASN A 82 2.83 13.90 -14.81
C ASN A 82 3.06 13.94 -13.29
N LYS A 83 2.05 13.67 -12.48
CA LYS A 83 2.19 13.52 -11.01
C LYS A 83 3.24 12.46 -10.68
N THR A 84 3.15 11.29 -11.32
CA THR A 84 4.07 10.17 -11.09
C THR A 84 5.50 10.54 -11.50
N TRP A 85 5.65 11.22 -12.64
CA TRP A 85 6.95 11.70 -13.11
C TRP A 85 7.55 12.75 -12.16
N LEU A 86 6.76 13.71 -11.68
CA LEU A 86 7.22 14.73 -10.73
C LEU A 86 7.64 14.13 -9.38
N ILE A 87 6.95 13.10 -8.89
CA ILE A 87 7.37 12.35 -7.69
C ILE A 87 8.73 11.69 -7.91
N LYS A 88 8.98 11.09 -9.08
CA LYS A 88 10.30 10.52 -9.43
C LYS A 88 11.39 11.60 -9.51
N LEU A 89 11.07 12.76 -10.09
CA LEU A 89 11.99 13.90 -10.13
C LEU A 89 12.33 14.41 -8.73
N LEU A 90 11.35 14.52 -7.84
CA LEU A 90 11.58 14.88 -6.44
C LEU A 90 12.43 13.82 -5.72
N THR A 91 12.16 12.54 -5.99
CA THR A 91 12.90 11.41 -5.43
C THR A 91 14.38 11.49 -5.77
N ILE A 92 14.74 11.68 -7.05
CA ILE A 92 16.15 11.72 -7.45
C ILE A 92 16.86 12.96 -6.93
N ARG A 93 16.22 14.14 -6.95
CA ARG A 93 16.78 15.38 -6.38
C ARG A 93 17.04 15.28 -4.88
N TRP A 94 16.14 14.59 -4.17
CA TRP A 94 16.32 14.34 -2.75
C TRP A 94 17.44 13.31 -2.52
N ARG A 95 17.46 12.23 -3.31
CA ARG A 95 18.50 11.20 -3.20
C ARG A 95 19.89 11.75 -3.46
N GLU A 96 20.09 12.49 -4.54
CA GLU A 96 21.35 13.15 -4.90
C GLU A 96 21.89 13.93 -3.70
N TRP A 97 21.08 14.83 -3.16
CA TRP A 97 21.49 15.67 -2.04
C TRP A 97 21.77 14.86 -0.76
N LEU A 98 20.92 13.89 -0.41
CA LEU A 98 21.09 13.14 0.84
C LEU A 98 22.29 12.19 0.74
N THR A 99 22.55 11.65 -0.45
CA THR A 99 23.73 10.82 -0.73
C THR A 99 24.99 11.65 -0.57
N ASP A 100 25.07 12.83 -1.20
CA ASP A 100 26.21 13.75 -1.04
C ASP A 100 26.41 14.17 0.42
N TYR A 101 25.31 14.44 1.14
CA TYR A 101 25.36 14.78 2.56
C TYR A 101 26.01 13.67 3.39
N TYR A 102 25.59 12.42 3.22
CA TYR A 102 26.14 11.29 3.97
C TYR A 102 27.53 10.86 3.48
N LEU A 103 27.84 11.00 2.19
CA LEU A 103 29.19 10.76 1.68
C LEU A 103 30.19 11.73 2.30
N ASN A 104 29.91 13.03 2.28
CA ASN A 104 30.79 14.03 2.90
C ASN A 104 31.03 13.74 4.39
N ARG A 105 29.98 13.31 5.09
CA ARG A 105 30.04 12.98 6.52
C ARG A 105 30.79 11.67 6.81
N TRP A 106 30.67 10.70 5.93
CA TRP A 106 31.37 9.42 6.02
C TRP A 106 32.86 9.55 5.72
N PHE A 107 33.23 10.47 4.81
CA PHE A 107 34.62 10.79 4.52
C PHE A 107 35.25 11.81 5.50
N ALA A 108 34.44 12.56 6.26
CA ALA A 108 34.92 13.46 7.29
C ALA A 108 35.66 12.69 8.41
N ASP A 109 36.76 13.27 8.90
CA ASP A 109 37.52 12.78 10.06
C ASP A 109 37.93 11.29 10.01
N LYS A 110 38.05 10.73 8.80
CA LYS A 110 38.30 9.30 8.55
C LYS A 110 37.23 8.39 9.18
N ASN A 111 36.00 8.88 9.30
CA ASN A 111 34.86 8.11 9.82
C ASN A 111 34.69 6.78 9.07
N TYR A 112 34.97 6.71 7.77
CA TYR A 112 34.97 5.47 7.00
C TYR A 112 35.85 4.36 7.61
N TYR A 113 37.00 4.72 8.19
CA TYR A 113 37.93 3.79 8.83
C TYR A 113 37.49 3.47 10.27
N PHE A 114 37.15 4.50 11.05
CA PHE A 114 36.73 4.31 12.44
C PHE A 114 35.40 3.55 12.55
N THR A 115 34.48 3.72 11.60
CA THR A 115 33.22 2.96 11.57
C THR A 115 33.46 1.47 11.34
N GLN A 116 34.51 1.09 10.60
CA GLN A 116 34.88 -0.32 10.44
C GLN A 116 35.48 -0.91 11.72
N ILE A 117 36.26 -0.13 12.47
CA ILE A 117 36.91 -0.58 13.71
C ILE A 117 35.92 -0.63 14.88
N TYR A 118 35.11 0.40 15.07
CA TYR A 118 34.14 0.48 16.17
C TYR A 118 32.80 -0.22 15.85
N GLY A 119 32.53 -0.49 14.56
CA GLY A 119 31.29 -1.10 14.08
C GLY A 119 31.12 -2.59 14.44
N GLU A 120 32.22 -3.32 14.68
CA GLU A 120 32.19 -4.73 15.10
C GLU A 120 31.44 -4.94 16.43
N HIS A 121 31.38 -3.93 17.29
CA HIS A 121 30.76 -4.03 18.62
C HIS A 121 29.28 -3.61 18.66
N LYS A 122 28.71 -3.10 17.56
CA LYS A 122 27.36 -2.48 17.55
C LYS A 122 26.37 -3.05 16.52
N ASN A 123 26.69 -4.12 15.78
CA ASN A 123 25.83 -4.61 14.69
C ASN A 123 25.48 -3.50 13.66
N THR A 124 26.32 -2.48 13.51
CA THR A 124 26.13 -1.49 12.44
C THR A 124 26.59 -2.09 11.13
N ASP A 125 25.72 -2.95 10.59
CA ASP A 125 25.90 -3.61 9.31
C ASP A 125 26.01 -2.53 8.22
N ASN A 126 27.16 -2.54 7.54
CA ASN A 126 27.38 -2.10 6.17
C ASN A 126 26.98 -0.65 5.85
N PRO A 127 27.86 0.34 6.12
CA PRO A 127 27.69 1.74 5.71
C PRO A 127 27.39 1.92 4.21
N ASP A 128 27.94 1.06 3.36
CA ASP A 128 27.66 0.96 1.94
C ASP A 128 26.17 0.65 1.66
N GLN A 129 25.57 -0.29 2.38
CA GLN A 129 24.15 -0.58 2.28
C GLN A 129 23.29 0.60 2.75
N ARG A 130 23.71 1.29 3.82
CA ARG A 130 22.99 2.47 4.34
C ARG A 130 22.90 3.59 3.31
N ILE A 131 24.02 3.90 2.67
CA ILE A 131 24.10 4.97 1.67
C ILE A 131 23.43 4.54 0.35
N ALA A 132 23.66 3.31 -0.12
CA ALA A 132 23.17 2.86 -1.42
C ALA A 132 21.66 2.55 -1.44
N GLU A 133 21.17 1.85 -0.41
CA GLU A 133 19.81 1.30 -0.35
C GLU A 133 18.90 2.06 0.61
N ASP A 134 19.30 2.22 1.88
CA ASP A 134 18.40 2.75 2.91
C ASP A 134 18.02 4.21 2.66
N ILE A 135 18.93 5.05 2.16
CA ILE A 135 18.61 6.44 1.74
C ILE A 135 17.46 6.45 0.72
N LEU A 136 17.54 5.60 -0.31
CA LEU A 136 16.51 5.53 -1.35
C LEU A 136 15.19 5.00 -0.77
N LEU A 137 15.25 3.97 0.07
CA LEU A 137 14.08 3.41 0.74
C LEU A 137 13.38 4.45 1.61
N LEU A 138 14.14 5.21 2.42
CA LEU A 138 13.62 6.29 3.25
C LEU A 138 12.82 7.29 2.41
N ILE A 139 13.41 7.77 1.31
CA ILE A 139 12.80 8.77 0.42
C ILE A 139 11.55 8.20 -0.25
N ASN A 140 11.66 7.02 -0.87
CA ASN A 140 10.56 6.38 -1.59
C ASN A 140 9.36 6.12 -0.68
N LYS A 141 9.59 5.52 0.48
CA LYS A 141 8.52 5.20 1.44
C LYS A 141 7.92 6.47 2.02
N THR A 142 8.75 7.46 2.38
CA THR A 142 8.27 8.76 2.86
C THR A 142 7.34 9.44 1.87
N LEU A 143 7.76 9.57 0.60
CA LEU A 143 6.95 10.24 -0.43
C LEU A 143 5.69 9.42 -0.76
N SER A 144 5.82 8.11 -0.94
CA SER A 144 4.71 7.19 -1.23
C SER A 144 3.64 7.22 -0.14
N LEU A 145 4.04 7.08 1.12
CA LEU A 145 3.13 7.06 2.27
C LEU A 145 2.50 8.43 2.49
N SER A 146 3.28 9.52 2.41
CA SER A 146 2.77 10.87 2.66
C SER A 146 1.77 11.31 1.60
N PHE A 147 2.13 11.20 0.31
CA PHE A 147 1.22 11.56 -0.79
C PHE A 147 0.06 10.58 -0.92
N GLY A 148 0.30 9.29 -0.69
CA GLY A 148 -0.75 8.27 -0.66
C GLY A 148 -1.77 8.51 0.45
N PHE A 149 -1.33 8.92 1.64
CA PHE A 149 -2.19 9.27 2.76
C PHE A 149 -3.06 10.48 2.43
N ILE A 150 -2.45 11.56 1.92
CA ILE A 150 -3.19 12.77 1.54
C ILE A 150 -4.24 12.45 0.47
N GLN A 151 -3.84 11.72 -0.59
CA GLN A 151 -4.77 11.33 -1.64
C GLN A 151 -5.92 10.48 -1.09
N SER A 152 -5.62 9.49 -0.25
CA SER A 152 -6.64 8.57 0.29
C SER A 152 -7.58 9.27 1.27
N LEU A 153 -7.06 10.18 2.10
CA LEU A 153 -7.84 10.98 3.02
C LEU A 153 -8.76 11.95 2.27
N SER A 154 -8.25 12.64 1.24
CA SER A 154 -9.07 13.52 0.39
C SER A 154 -10.17 12.73 -0.32
N MET A 155 -9.85 11.57 -0.91
CA MET A 155 -10.87 10.69 -1.50
C MET A 155 -11.91 10.24 -0.47
N LEU A 156 -11.47 9.81 0.72
CA LEU A 156 -12.37 9.34 1.77
C LEU A 156 -13.35 10.44 2.19
N ILE A 157 -12.87 11.64 2.47
CA ILE A 157 -13.71 12.79 2.85
C ILE A 157 -14.70 13.11 1.73
N THR A 158 -14.20 13.31 0.51
CA THR A 158 -15.04 13.68 -0.63
C THR A 158 -16.12 12.64 -0.93
N PHE A 159 -15.76 11.36 -1.01
CA PHE A 159 -16.70 10.32 -1.36
C PHE A 159 -17.60 9.89 -0.20
N THR A 160 -17.22 10.15 1.06
CA THR A 160 -18.14 10.00 2.19
C THR A 160 -19.27 11.02 2.09
N VAL A 161 -18.96 12.29 1.76
CA VAL A 161 -19.98 13.33 1.56
C VAL A 161 -20.88 12.98 0.37
N ILE A 162 -20.31 12.57 -0.76
CA ILE A 162 -21.09 12.15 -1.95
C ILE A 162 -21.98 10.94 -1.63
N LEU A 163 -21.46 9.95 -0.89
CA LEU A 163 -22.23 8.77 -0.50
C LEU A 163 -23.39 9.15 0.43
N TRP A 164 -23.15 10.04 1.39
CA TRP A 164 -24.17 10.54 2.30
C TRP A 164 -25.31 11.27 1.55
N GLN A 165 -24.96 12.07 0.55
CA GLN A 165 -25.93 12.83 -0.25
C GLN A 165 -26.70 11.96 -1.25
N SER A 166 -26.02 11.00 -1.89
CA SER A 166 -26.62 10.21 -2.98
C SER A 166 -27.44 9.02 -2.50
N ALA A 167 -27.07 8.38 -1.38
CA ALA A 167 -27.73 7.17 -0.89
C ALA A 167 -29.05 7.41 -0.13
N GLY A 168 -29.43 8.68 0.08
CA GLY A 168 -30.68 9.05 0.74
C GLY A 168 -30.81 8.53 2.17
N THR A 169 -32.07 8.32 2.58
CA THR A 169 -32.44 7.83 3.91
C THR A 169 -33.03 6.43 3.76
N LEU A 170 -32.58 5.49 4.59
CA LEU A 170 -33.22 4.19 4.68
C LEU A 170 -34.44 4.31 5.61
N SER A 171 -35.63 4.18 5.05
CA SER A 171 -36.91 4.20 5.77
C SER A 171 -37.49 2.79 5.82
N PHE A 172 -37.72 2.24 7.02
CA PHE A 172 -38.38 0.95 7.20
C PHE A 172 -39.23 0.94 8.48
N THR A 173 -40.37 0.24 8.44
CA THR A 173 -41.30 0.17 9.56
C THR A 173 -41.06 -1.11 10.37
N VAL A 174 -40.71 -0.98 11.64
CA VAL A 174 -40.59 -2.12 12.58
C VAL A 174 -41.53 -1.90 13.75
N GLY A 175 -42.41 -2.86 14.01
CA GLY A 175 -43.35 -2.78 15.14
C GLY A 175 -44.30 -1.58 15.09
N GLY A 176 -44.65 -1.10 13.89
CA GLY A 176 -45.52 0.07 13.70
C GLY A 176 -44.83 1.44 13.83
N THR A 177 -43.52 1.46 14.11
CA THR A 177 -42.70 2.69 14.14
C THR A 177 -41.86 2.81 12.87
N GLU A 178 -41.87 3.98 12.24
CA GLU A 178 -41.00 4.27 11.09
C GLU A 178 -39.58 4.63 11.58
N TRP A 179 -38.60 3.83 11.17
CA TRP A 179 -37.19 4.08 11.42
C TRP A 179 -36.57 4.70 10.18
N ASN A 180 -35.99 5.90 10.36
CA ASN A 180 -35.31 6.65 9.32
C ASN A 180 -33.83 6.77 9.65
N ILE A 181 -32.98 6.04 8.93
CA ILE A 181 -31.52 6.06 9.12
C ILE A 181 -30.88 6.81 7.95
N GLN A 182 -30.51 8.07 8.19
CA GLN A 182 -29.74 8.86 7.23
C GLN A 182 -28.29 8.35 7.18
N GLY A 183 -27.69 8.32 5.99
CA GLY A 183 -26.28 7.95 5.84
C GLY A 183 -25.96 6.48 6.15
N TYR A 184 -26.97 5.60 6.19
CA TYR A 184 -26.83 4.17 6.50
C TYR A 184 -25.69 3.51 5.70
N MET A 185 -25.53 3.86 4.42
CA MET A 185 -24.47 3.34 3.56
C MET A 185 -23.06 3.63 4.09
N VAL A 186 -22.82 4.81 4.67
CA VAL A 186 -21.51 5.16 5.26
C VAL A 186 -21.22 4.25 6.44
N TYR A 187 -22.20 4.07 7.35
CA TYR A 187 -22.04 3.17 8.49
C TYR A 187 -21.83 1.72 8.04
N THR A 188 -22.57 1.27 7.03
CA THR A 188 -22.42 -0.08 6.47
C THR A 188 -21.02 -0.30 5.88
N VAL A 189 -20.49 0.64 5.10
CA VAL A 189 -19.10 0.55 4.59
C VAL A 189 -18.12 0.41 5.74
N VAL A 190 -18.20 1.29 6.74
CA VAL A 190 -17.26 1.30 7.87
C VAL A 190 -17.31 -0.03 8.63
N LEU A 191 -18.50 -0.52 8.96
CA LEU A 191 -18.67 -1.81 9.66
C LEU A 191 -18.08 -2.98 8.87
N ILE A 192 -18.31 -3.02 7.56
CA ILE A 192 -17.85 -4.12 6.71
C ILE A 192 -16.34 -4.08 6.51
N VAL A 193 -15.76 -2.89 6.31
CA VAL A 193 -14.31 -2.78 6.19
C VAL A 193 -13.64 -3.15 7.51
N ILE A 194 -14.15 -2.68 8.65
CA ILE A 194 -13.60 -3.05 9.97
C ILE A 194 -13.72 -4.56 10.19
N GLY A 195 -14.91 -5.15 10.01
CA GLY A 195 -15.12 -6.60 10.14
C GLY A 195 -14.24 -7.40 9.16
N GLY A 196 -14.13 -6.91 7.93
CA GLY A 196 -13.30 -7.44 6.86
C GLY A 196 -11.83 -7.51 7.26
N THR A 197 -11.34 -6.42 7.84
CA THR A 197 -9.97 -6.24 8.32
C THR A 197 -9.67 -7.18 9.48
N LEU A 198 -10.55 -7.21 10.49
CA LEU A 198 -10.38 -8.06 11.67
C LEU A 198 -10.34 -9.54 11.30
N PHE A 199 -11.22 -9.95 10.39
CA PHE A 199 -11.24 -11.34 9.90
C PHE A 199 -9.99 -11.65 9.07
N THR A 200 -9.58 -10.75 8.17
CA THR A 200 -8.35 -10.92 7.37
C THR A 200 -7.13 -11.07 8.28
N HIS A 201 -7.02 -10.24 9.33
CA HIS A 201 -5.97 -10.34 10.32
C HIS A 201 -6.00 -11.69 11.05
N LYS A 202 -7.18 -12.14 11.49
CA LYS A 202 -7.36 -13.43 12.18
C LYS A 202 -6.92 -14.63 11.32
N VAL A 203 -7.26 -14.63 10.04
CA VAL A 203 -6.89 -15.71 9.10
C VAL A 203 -5.41 -15.62 8.71
N GLY A 204 -4.90 -14.40 8.46
CA GLY A 204 -3.54 -14.16 7.98
C GLY A 204 -2.44 -14.27 9.05
N LYS A 205 -2.76 -14.09 10.34
CA LYS A 205 -1.76 -14.08 11.44
C LYS A 205 -0.85 -15.32 11.45
N ARG A 206 -1.35 -16.47 11.02
CA ARG A 206 -0.60 -17.74 11.03
C ARG A 206 0.35 -17.92 9.84
N ILE A 207 0.30 -17.06 8.82
CA ILE A 207 1.15 -17.12 7.63
C ILE A 207 2.56 -16.61 7.93
N ARG A 208 2.68 -15.52 8.71
CA ARG A 208 3.98 -14.92 9.07
C ARG A 208 4.97 -15.93 9.68
N PRO A 209 4.63 -16.70 10.73
CA PRO A 209 5.58 -17.67 11.28
C PRO A 209 5.95 -18.79 10.28
N LEU A 210 5.03 -19.21 9.41
CA LEU A 210 5.32 -20.21 8.37
C LEU A 210 6.29 -19.68 7.30
N ASN A 211 6.22 -18.39 6.97
CA ASN A 211 7.19 -17.73 6.09
C ASN A 211 8.59 -17.65 6.72
N VAL A 212 8.66 -17.36 8.03
CA VAL A 212 9.94 -17.38 8.76
C VAL A 212 10.53 -18.79 8.75
N GLU A 213 9.70 -19.81 9.02
CA GLU A 213 10.13 -21.20 8.98
C GLU A 213 10.57 -21.65 7.58
N LYS A 214 9.90 -21.15 6.54
CA LYS A 214 10.30 -21.36 5.14
C LYS A 214 11.71 -20.83 4.89
N GLN A 215 11.97 -19.57 5.27
CA GLN A 215 13.29 -18.96 5.09
C GLN A 215 14.38 -19.71 5.84
N ARG A 216 14.10 -20.12 7.09
CA ARG A 216 15.04 -20.91 7.90
C ARG A 216 15.35 -22.26 7.27
N SER A 217 14.33 -23.04 6.92
CA SER A 217 14.49 -24.37 6.32
C SER A 217 15.21 -24.33 4.96
N GLU A 218 14.90 -23.34 4.10
CA GLU A 218 15.62 -23.14 2.83
C GLU A 218 17.08 -22.73 3.06
N ALA A 219 17.36 -21.86 4.04
CA ALA A 219 18.73 -21.46 4.37
C ALA A 219 19.55 -22.66 4.87
N THR A 220 19.00 -23.48 5.78
CA THR A 220 19.65 -24.70 6.27
C THR A 220 19.97 -25.66 5.12
N PHE A 221 18.99 -25.92 4.25
CA PHE A 221 19.21 -26.79 3.08
C PHE A 221 20.32 -26.28 2.17
N ARG A 222 20.36 -24.96 1.89
CA ARG A 222 21.44 -24.34 1.10
C ARG A 222 22.80 -24.48 1.77
N THR A 223 22.88 -24.23 3.08
CA THR A 223 24.12 -24.37 3.84
C THR A 223 24.64 -25.81 3.79
N ASN A 224 23.77 -26.80 3.95
CA ASN A 224 24.17 -28.22 3.90
C ASN A 224 24.68 -28.61 2.50
N LEU A 225 24.09 -28.09 1.42
CA LEU A 225 24.61 -28.28 0.06
C LEU A 225 26.02 -27.67 -0.13
N VAL A 226 26.25 -26.47 0.41
CA VAL A 226 27.59 -25.84 0.36
C VAL A 226 28.60 -26.67 1.16
N GLN A 227 28.21 -27.19 2.32
CA GLN A 227 29.06 -28.05 3.13
C GLN A 227 29.39 -29.37 2.41
N HIS A 228 28.42 -29.99 1.75
CA HIS A 228 28.62 -31.19 0.93
C HIS A 228 29.68 -30.96 -0.15
N ASN A 229 29.60 -29.84 -0.88
CA ASN A 229 30.60 -29.48 -1.88
C ASN A 229 32.01 -29.29 -1.28
N LYS A 230 32.11 -28.71 -0.08
CA LYS A 230 33.39 -28.54 0.62
C LYS A 230 34.00 -29.88 1.09
N GLN A 231 33.16 -30.89 1.33
CA GLN A 231 33.56 -32.20 1.85
C GLN A 231 33.54 -33.30 0.78
N ALA A 232 33.48 -32.94 -0.51
CA ALA A 232 33.28 -33.88 -1.61
C ALA A 232 34.33 -35.01 -1.65
N GLU A 233 35.60 -34.68 -1.41
CA GLU A 233 36.69 -35.67 -1.40
C GLU A 233 36.54 -36.70 -0.27
N LEU A 234 36.22 -36.25 0.95
CA LEU A 234 35.98 -37.11 2.10
C LEU A 234 34.79 -38.05 1.85
N ILE A 235 33.73 -37.54 1.25
CA ILE A 235 32.52 -38.31 0.94
C ILE A 235 32.82 -39.39 -0.10
N ALA A 236 33.58 -39.05 -1.15
CA ALA A 236 33.98 -39.98 -2.19
C ALA A 236 34.93 -41.08 -1.66
N LEU A 237 35.91 -40.71 -0.82
CA LEU A 237 36.85 -41.67 -0.23
C LEU A 237 36.16 -42.63 0.76
N SER A 238 35.11 -42.17 1.45
CA SER A 238 34.36 -42.97 2.43
C SER A 238 33.15 -43.71 1.85
N ASN A 239 32.83 -43.54 0.56
CA ASN A 239 31.61 -44.04 -0.09
C ASN A 239 30.32 -43.68 0.71
N ALA A 240 30.27 -42.47 1.27
CA ALA A 240 29.19 -42.01 2.15
C ALA A 240 28.04 -41.31 1.40
N GLU A 241 27.94 -41.45 0.07
CA GLU A 241 26.97 -40.72 -0.76
C GLU A 241 25.52 -41.05 -0.41
N SER A 242 25.24 -42.29 -0.01
CA SER A 242 23.89 -42.74 0.36
C SER A 242 23.39 -42.04 1.63
N LEU A 243 24.25 -41.94 2.66
CA LEU A 243 23.97 -41.25 3.91
C LEU A 243 23.77 -39.75 3.69
N GLN A 244 24.67 -39.12 2.94
CA GLN A 244 24.60 -37.68 2.62
C GLN A 244 23.36 -37.34 1.79
N ARG A 245 22.98 -38.22 0.84
CA ARG A 245 21.74 -38.08 0.07
C ARG A 245 20.51 -38.18 0.96
N GLN A 246 20.51 -39.07 1.95
CA GLN A 246 19.40 -39.21 2.89
C GLN A 246 19.25 -37.95 3.74
N GLU A 247 20.33 -37.40 4.29
CA GLU A 247 20.32 -36.16 5.06
C GLU A 247 19.74 -34.98 4.25
N LEU A 248 20.19 -34.81 3.00
CA LEU A 248 19.66 -33.77 2.11
C LEU A 248 18.18 -34.00 1.77
N ARG A 249 17.74 -35.25 1.61
CA ARG A 249 16.32 -35.58 1.42
C ARG A 249 15.49 -35.23 2.64
N ASP A 250 15.97 -35.51 3.85
CA ASP A 250 15.25 -35.22 5.10
C ASP A 250 15.10 -33.71 5.33
N ASN A 251 16.16 -32.94 5.01
CA ASN A 251 16.11 -31.47 4.99
C ASN A 251 15.05 -30.96 4.00
N PHE A 252 15.00 -31.54 2.79
CA PHE A 252 13.99 -31.18 1.79
C PHE A 252 12.57 -31.62 2.20
N HIS A 253 12.42 -32.74 2.91
CA HIS A 253 11.14 -33.17 3.48
C HIS A 253 10.59 -32.12 4.46
N THR A 254 11.45 -31.52 5.30
CA THR A 254 11.07 -30.42 6.20
C THR A 254 10.55 -29.20 5.42
N ILE A 255 11.22 -28.83 4.32
CA ILE A 255 10.75 -27.76 3.43
C ILE A 255 9.39 -28.11 2.85
N LYS A 256 9.20 -29.33 2.34
CA LYS A 256 7.95 -29.81 1.75
C LYS A 256 6.79 -29.76 2.76
N GLU A 257 7.01 -30.19 4.00
CA GLU A 257 5.98 -30.12 5.04
C GLU A 257 5.56 -28.69 5.34
N ASN A 258 6.52 -27.79 5.53
CA ASN A 258 6.21 -26.39 5.76
C ASN A 258 5.50 -25.77 4.55
N TRP A 259 5.89 -26.15 3.34
CA TRP A 259 5.23 -25.74 2.10
C TRP A 259 3.75 -26.13 2.08
N HIS A 260 3.41 -27.38 2.44
CA HIS A 260 2.01 -27.81 2.52
C HIS A 260 1.22 -27.05 3.59
N ARG A 261 1.82 -26.77 4.76
CA ARG A 261 1.19 -25.97 5.81
C ARG A 261 0.93 -24.54 5.34
N LEU A 262 1.90 -23.93 4.67
CA LEU A 262 1.82 -22.58 4.11
C LEU A 262 0.73 -22.51 3.02
N MET A 263 0.77 -23.42 2.04
CA MET A 263 -0.21 -23.50 0.95
C MET A 263 -1.64 -23.63 1.47
N ASN A 264 -1.88 -24.48 2.48
CA ASN A 264 -3.20 -24.63 3.08
C ASN A 264 -3.68 -23.37 3.78
N ARG A 265 -2.79 -22.61 4.44
CA ARG A 265 -3.14 -21.35 5.09
C ARG A 265 -3.38 -20.23 4.08
N GLN A 266 -2.56 -20.14 3.05
CA GLN A 266 -2.74 -19.21 1.94
C GLN A 266 -4.07 -19.46 1.23
N ARG A 267 -4.39 -20.72 0.90
CA ARG A 267 -5.68 -21.08 0.29
C ARG A 267 -6.89 -20.55 1.06
N TRP A 268 -6.89 -20.65 2.40
CA TRP A 268 -7.97 -20.12 3.22
C TRP A 268 -8.04 -18.58 3.23
N LEU A 269 -6.88 -17.93 3.26
CA LEU A 269 -6.81 -16.48 3.11
C LEU A 269 -7.34 -16.05 1.74
N ASP A 270 -6.97 -16.78 0.68
CA ASP A 270 -7.41 -16.52 -0.69
C ASP A 270 -8.93 -16.70 -0.79
N TYR A 271 -9.51 -17.79 -0.27
CA TYR A 271 -10.97 -17.94 -0.24
C TYR A 271 -11.66 -16.76 0.42
N TRP A 272 -11.17 -16.34 1.59
CA TRP A 272 -11.71 -15.19 2.29
C TRP A 272 -11.60 -13.90 1.47
N GLN A 273 -10.41 -13.56 0.97
CA GLN A 273 -10.18 -12.35 0.18
C GLN A 273 -11.04 -12.34 -1.10
N ASN A 274 -11.22 -13.50 -1.73
CA ASN A 274 -12.07 -13.63 -2.90
C ASN A 274 -13.54 -13.38 -2.52
N ILE A 275 -14.08 -14.06 -1.51
CA ILE A 275 -15.46 -13.84 -1.04
C ILE A 275 -15.67 -12.39 -0.63
N TYR A 276 -14.77 -11.83 0.18
CA TYR A 276 -14.84 -10.45 0.65
C TYR A 276 -14.90 -9.46 -0.51
N SER A 277 -13.97 -9.54 -1.47
CA SER A 277 -13.92 -8.63 -2.62
C SER A 277 -15.15 -8.74 -3.53
N ARG A 278 -15.65 -9.95 -3.80
CA ARG A 278 -16.84 -10.14 -4.65
C ARG A 278 -18.09 -9.65 -3.95
N SER A 279 -18.28 -10.02 -2.69
CA SER A 279 -19.42 -9.55 -1.88
C SER A 279 -19.46 -8.02 -1.80
N LEU A 280 -18.32 -7.38 -1.50
CA LEU A 280 -18.23 -5.93 -1.41
C LEU A 280 -18.59 -5.22 -2.72
N SER A 281 -18.29 -5.82 -3.87
CA SER A 281 -18.59 -5.24 -5.19
C SER A 281 -20.08 -5.27 -5.58
N VAL A 282 -20.84 -6.21 -5.00
CA VAL A 282 -22.27 -6.43 -5.29
C VAL A 282 -23.17 -5.86 -4.19
N LEU A 283 -22.71 -5.85 -2.94
CA LEU A 283 -23.48 -5.43 -1.77
C LEU A 283 -24.21 -4.08 -1.93
N PRO A 284 -23.60 -3.02 -2.50
CA PRO A 284 -24.30 -1.74 -2.68
C PRO A 284 -25.59 -1.86 -3.48
N TYR A 285 -25.64 -2.80 -4.44
CA TYR A 285 -26.85 -3.03 -5.24
C TYR A 285 -27.98 -3.52 -4.36
N PHE A 286 -27.74 -4.50 -3.49
CA PHE A 286 -28.77 -5.05 -2.61
C PHE A 286 -29.26 -4.03 -1.57
N LEU A 287 -28.34 -3.21 -1.05
CA LEU A 287 -28.67 -2.18 -0.07
C LEU A 287 -29.52 -1.06 -0.67
N LEU A 288 -29.21 -0.65 -1.90
CA LEU A 288 -29.93 0.41 -2.61
C LEU A 288 -31.18 -0.09 -3.36
N LEU A 289 -31.34 -1.40 -3.52
CA LEU A 289 -32.43 -2.00 -4.29
C LEU A 289 -33.82 -1.54 -3.85
N PRO A 290 -34.16 -1.49 -2.53
CA PRO A 290 -35.49 -1.04 -2.10
C PRO A 290 -35.79 0.41 -2.51
N GLN A 291 -34.79 1.30 -2.42
CA GLN A 291 -34.94 2.71 -2.81
C GLN A 291 -35.06 2.88 -4.33
N PHE A 292 -34.37 2.05 -5.09
CA PHE A 292 -34.48 2.05 -6.54
C PHE A 292 -35.86 1.57 -7.00
N ILE A 293 -36.39 0.49 -6.41
CA ILE A 293 -37.72 -0.03 -6.73
C ILE A 293 -38.83 0.95 -6.31
N SER A 294 -38.66 1.67 -5.19
CA SER A 294 -39.62 2.69 -4.76
C SER A 294 -39.58 3.99 -5.56
N GLY A 295 -38.62 4.14 -6.48
CA GLY A 295 -38.43 5.34 -7.29
C GLY A 295 -37.78 6.52 -6.55
N GLN A 296 -37.31 6.33 -5.31
CA GLN A 296 -36.58 7.37 -4.56
C GLN A 296 -35.23 7.72 -5.20
N ILE A 297 -34.58 6.72 -5.82
CA ILE A 297 -33.36 6.92 -6.61
C ILE A 297 -33.57 6.36 -8.02
N ASN A 298 -33.00 7.04 -9.01
CA ASN A 298 -32.94 6.56 -10.39
C ASN A 298 -31.70 5.68 -10.62
N LEU A 299 -31.57 5.13 -11.84
CA LEU A 299 -30.47 4.21 -12.16
C LEU A 299 -29.10 4.88 -12.01
N GLY A 300 -28.98 6.14 -12.43
CA GLY A 300 -27.76 6.93 -12.26
C GLY A 300 -27.42 7.15 -10.78
N GLY A 301 -28.41 7.47 -9.95
CA GLY A 301 -28.23 7.63 -8.50
C GLY A 301 -27.71 6.35 -7.85
N LEU A 302 -28.27 5.19 -8.22
CA LEU A 302 -27.79 3.89 -7.78
C LEU A 302 -26.32 3.65 -8.18
N MET A 303 -25.94 3.95 -9.43
CA MET A 303 -24.56 3.77 -9.88
C MET A 303 -23.59 4.76 -9.24
N LYS A 304 -24.03 6.00 -9.02
CA LYS A 304 -23.29 7.06 -8.30
C LYS A 304 -22.97 6.63 -6.88
N SER A 305 -23.99 6.20 -6.13
CA SER A 305 -23.84 5.73 -4.75
C SER A 305 -23.00 4.46 -4.66
N ARG A 306 -23.15 3.51 -5.60
CA ARG A 306 -22.29 2.32 -5.69
C ARG A 306 -20.83 2.71 -5.84
N GLN A 307 -20.50 3.58 -6.78
CA GLN A 307 -19.10 3.97 -7.02
C GLN A 307 -18.54 4.73 -5.81
N ALA A 308 -19.33 5.61 -5.18
CA ALA A 308 -18.94 6.30 -3.95
C ALA A 308 -18.68 5.29 -2.81
N PHE A 309 -19.54 4.29 -2.62
CA PHE A 309 -19.35 3.20 -1.66
C PHE A 309 -18.02 2.48 -1.88
N MET A 310 -17.71 2.11 -3.13
CA MET A 310 -16.45 1.43 -3.47
C MET A 310 -15.22 2.31 -3.17
N LEU A 311 -15.30 3.61 -3.49
CA LEU A 311 -14.22 4.55 -3.20
C LEU A 311 -14.02 4.76 -1.70
N VAL A 312 -15.09 4.92 -0.91
CA VAL A 312 -14.99 5.00 0.55
C VAL A 312 -14.36 3.72 1.10
N SER A 313 -14.84 2.54 0.68
CA SER A 313 -14.33 1.25 1.16
C SER A 313 -12.84 1.05 0.85
N ASN A 314 -12.43 1.37 -0.38
CA ASN A 314 -11.04 1.22 -0.81
C ASN A 314 -10.11 2.17 -0.05
N ASN A 315 -10.51 3.43 0.14
CA ASN A 315 -9.68 4.43 0.82
C ASN A 315 -9.64 4.21 2.34
N LEU A 316 -10.71 3.69 2.95
CA LEU A 316 -10.66 3.24 4.36
C LEU A 316 -9.65 2.10 4.54
N SER A 317 -9.54 1.23 3.54
CA SER A 317 -8.63 0.09 3.57
C SER A 317 -7.16 0.45 3.31
N TRP A 318 -6.85 1.70 2.93
CA TRP A 318 -5.49 2.12 2.57
C TRP A 318 -4.47 1.86 3.69
N PHE A 319 -4.82 2.13 4.95
CA PHE A 319 -3.92 1.92 6.09
C PHE A 319 -3.49 0.46 6.26
N ILE A 320 -4.38 -0.46 5.92
CA ILE A 320 -4.13 -1.90 6.03
C ILE A 320 -3.14 -2.32 4.95
N TYR A 321 -3.33 -1.86 3.72
CA TYR A 321 -2.45 -2.16 2.60
C TYR A 321 -1.07 -1.52 2.73
N LYS A 322 -0.96 -0.40 3.45
CA LYS A 322 0.30 0.32 3.66
C LYS A 322 1.03 -0.04 4.95
N TYR A 323 0.52 -0.99 5.74
CA TYR A 323 1.14 -1.39 7.01
C TYR A 323 2.57 -1.92 6.82
N ASP A 324 2.80 -2.76 5.81
CA ASP A 324 4.15 -3.30 5.54
C ASP A 324 5.12 -2.19 5.12
N GLU A 325 4.66 -1.22 4.31
CA GLU A 325 5.47 -0.05 3.95
C GLU A 325 5.79 0.84 5.16
N LEU A 326 4.86 0.98 6.11
CA LEU A 326 5.08 1.70 7.37
C LEU A 326 6.10 1.00 8.28
N ALA A 327 6.01 -0.33 8.39
CA ALA A 327 6.96 -1.12 9.17
C ALA A 327 8.37 -1.07 8.56
N GLU A 328 8.46 -1.16 7.23
CA GLU A 328 9.72 -1.03 6.50
C GLU A 328 10.32 0.38 6.66
N LEU A 329 9.50 1.43 6.57
CA LEU A 329 9.95 2.80 6.82
C LEU A 329 10.48 2.96 8.26
N ALA A 330 9.80 2.43 9.26
CA ALA A 330 10.25 2.49 10.65
C ALA A 330 11.61 1.81 10.83
N ALA A 331 11.80 0.62 10.25
CA ALA A 331 13.06 -0.10 10.31
C ALA A 331 14.20 0.66 9.60
N VAL A 332 13.93 1.28 8.45
CA VAL A 332 14.91 2.11 7.71
C VAL A 332 15.29 3.36 8.52
N ILE A 333 14.33 4.02 9.18
CA ILE A 333 14.59 5.18 10.03
C ILE A 333 15.54 4.82 11.17
N ASP A 334 15.32 3.68 11.84
CA ASP A 334 16.18 3.26 12.94
C ASP A 334 17.62 3.01 12.47
N ARG A 335 17.80 2.25 11.38
CA ARG A 335 19.13 1.93 10.83
C ARG A 335 19.88 3.17 10.32
N LEU A 336 19.20 4.08 9.62
CA LEU A 336 19.82 5.32 9.15
C LEU A 336 20.13 6.29 10.28
N TYR A 337 19.31 6.32 11.33
CA TYR A 337 19.56 7.18 12.48
C TYR A 337 20.77 6.71 13.28
N GLU A 338 20.93 5.39 13.47
CA GLU A 338 22.13 4.82 14.08
C GLU A 338 23.39 5.17 13.27
N PHE A 339 23.33 5.06 11.94
CA PHE A 339 24.42 5.50 11.06
C PHE A 339 24.69 7.01 11.15
N HIS A 340 23.64 7.82 11.24
CA HIS A 340 23.76 9.28 11.40
C HIS A 340 24.51 9.64 12.69
N GLN A 341 24.21 8.97 13.81
CA GLN A 341 24.87 9.19 15.09
C GLN A 341 26.33 8.74 15.12
N LEU A 342 26.70 7.70 14.35
CA LEU A 342 28.10 7.28 14.24
C LEU A 342 28.97 8.23 13.43
N THR A 343 28.35 9.12 12.67
CA THR A 343 29.04 10.10 11.81
C THR A 343 28.86 11.54 12.32
N GLU A 344 28.22 11.74 13.48
CA GLU A 344 28.34 12.93 14.36
C GLU A 344 29.64 12.85 15.16
#